data_AF-A0A372QXH1-F1
#
_entry.id   AF-A0A372QXH1-F1
#
_cell.length_a   1.000
_cell.length_b   1.000
_cell.length_c   1.000
_cell.angle_alpha   90.00
_cell.angle_beta   90.00
_cell.angle_gamma   90.00
#
_symmetry.space_group_name_H-M   'P 1'
#
loop_
_entity.id
_entity.type
_entity.pdbx_description
1 polymer ?
#
loop_
_entity_poly.entity_id
_entity_poly.type
_entity_poly.pdbx_seq_one_letter_code
_entity_poly.pdbx_strand_id
1 'polypeptide(L)'
;MIFISSVRLRFIVSNLAKQCKNTIKFNKISSKNLFQLAIDGPAASGKSSTARIAAQRLKFEYIDSGAMYRVVTLAALRQNLSPLSLDDASKITYLAATSHIFLHTIFNPPPISHTSSSKPSLPQTLVYLNGEDVTHEIRSQEITKNISGIASNPDVRQVLVEKQRALANGIYDYEGENSSFKLDTLRKSPKGIVMDGRDVGTVVLPNADLKIFVTASARVRAIRRYKELQQQQSTTKKPLIDFNKVLEDLEKRDKSDYERKISPLKKADDAVLLDTSDMSVMEQADKIIELVLKRAKEKNFDL
;
A
#
# COMPACT_ATOMS: atom_id res chain seq x y z
N MET A 1 17.99 -0.76 29.55
CA MET A 1 18.69 -1.75 28.72
C MET A 1 17.64 -2.49 27.89
N ILE A 2 17.37 -2.01 26.66
CA ILE A 2 16.31 -2.55 25.80
C ILE A 2 16.89 -3.78 25.10
N PHE A 3 16.37 -4.97 25.41
CA PHE A 3 16.73 -6.21 24.71
C PHE A 3 16.15 -6.17 23.29
N ILE A 4 17.00 -5.91 22.30
CA ILE A 4 16.67 -6.08 20.88
C ILE A 4 16.67 -7.59 20.61
N SER A 5 15.50 -8.22 20.66
CA SER A 5 15.35 -9.59 20.19
C SER A 5 15.19 -9.59 18.67
N SER A 6 16.24 -9.98 17.95
CA SER A 6 16.19 -10.15 16.49
C SER A 6 15.13 -11.20 16.13
N VAL A 7 14.10 -10.81 15.39
CA VAL A 7 13.08 -11.74 14.87
C VAL A 7 13.66 -12.43 13.63
N ARG A 8 14.07 -13.70 13.75
CA ARG A 8 14.48 -14.53 12.61
C ARG A 8 13.24 -14.95 11.81
N LEU A 9 13.08 -14.44 10.59
CA LEU A 9 12.12 -14.97 9.62
C LEU A 9 12.52 -16.43 9.27
N ARG A 10 11.60 -17.39 9.42
CA ARG A 10 11.80 -18.77 8.95
C ARG A 10 11.69 -18.79 7.42
N PHE A 11 12.81 -18.63 6.72
CA PHE A 11 12.90 -18.66 5.26
C PHE A 11 12.50 -20.01 4.64
N ILE A 12 11.74 -19.99 3.53
CA ILE A 12 11.59 -21.11 2.59
C ILE A 12 11.81 -20.62 1.15
N VAL A 13 13.05 -20.82 0.65
CA VAL A 13 13.47 -21.51 -0.60
C VAL A 13 14.92 -21.93 -0.32
N SER A 14 15.26 -23.21 -0.42
CA SER A 14 16.50 -23.79 0.15
C SER A 14 17.82 -23.18 -0.37
N ASN A 15 17.82 -22.52 -1.53
CA ASN A 15 18.99 -21.82 -2.07
C ASN A 15 18.98 -20.29 -1.84
N LEU A 16 17.85 -19.58 -2.01
CA LEU A 16 17.78 -18.14 -1.73
C LEU A 16 17.87 -17.82 -0.23
N ALA A 17 17.34 -18.69 0.62
CA ALA A 17 17.45 -18.58 2.06
C ALA A 17 18.91 -18.58 2.56
N LYS A 18 19.85 -19.22 1.85
CA LYS A 18 21.27 -19.19 2.23
C LYS A 18 21.92 -17.85 1.91
N GLN A 19 21.52 -17.17 0.83
CA GLN A 19 22.05 -15.85 0.46
C GLN A 19 21.42 -14.71 1.28
N CYS A 20 20.11 -14.77 1.58
CA CYS A 20 19.40 -13.69 2.29
C CYS A 20 19.43 -13.80 3.83
N LYS A 21 19.95 -14.91 4.39
CA LYS A 21 19.90 -15.22 5.84
C LYS A 21 20.59 -14.20 6.74
N ASN A 22 21.48 -13.37 6.20
CA ASN A 22 22.32 -12.43 6.97
C ASN A 22 21.95 -10.95 6.80
N THR A 23 20.92 -10.60 6.02
CA THR A 23 20.77 -9.20 5.54
C THR A 23 19.63 -8.43 6.21
N ILE A 24 18.67 -9.10 6.87
CA ILE A 24 17.48 -8.43 7.40
C ILE A 24 17.40 -8.60 8.91
N LYS A 25 17.62 -7.50 9.64
CA LYS A 25 17.34 -7.40 11.07
C LYS A 25 16.11 -6.52 11.26
N PHE A 26 15.17 -7.05 12.01
CA PHE A 26 13.87 -6.44 12.23
C PHE A 26 13.80 -5.83 13.62
N ASN A 27 13.41 -4.56 13.70
CA ASN A 27 13.10 -3.91 14.98
C ASN A 27 11.63 -4.20 15.33
N LYS A 28 11.40 -4.92 16.43
CA LYS A 28 10.06 -5.25 16.93
C LYS A 28 9.53 -4.10 17.79
N ILE A 29 8.44 -3.47 17.35
CA ILE A 29 7.63 -2.62 18.23
C ILE A 29 6.67 -3.53 19.02
N SER A 30 6.48 -3.20 20.30
CA SER A 30 5.74 -3.90 21.37
C SER A 30 4.59 -4.85 20.99
N SER A 31 4.37 -5.86 21.85
CA SER A 31 3.38 -6.95 21.81
C SER A 31 1.89 -6.54 21.92
N LYS A 32 1.51 -5.33 21.49
CA LYS A 32 0.13 -4.87 21.53
C LYS A 32 -0.61 -5.39 20.30
N ASN A 33 -1.75 -6.05 20.50
CA ASN A 33 -2.59 -6.51 19.39
C ASN A 33 -3.18 -5.27 18.68
N LEU A 34 -2.65 -4.95 17.49
CA LEU A 34 -3.11 -3.82 16.69
C LEU A 34 -4.38 -4.21 15.93
N PHE A 35 -5.39 -3.35 15.89
CA PHE A 35 -6.55 -3.57 15.03
C PHE A 35 -6.12 -3.59 13.56
N GLN A 36 -6.40 -4.65 12.83
CA GLN A 36 -6.02 -4.78 11.42
C GLN A 36 -7.21 -4.50 10.49
N LEU A 37 -7.13 -3.41 9.72
CA LEU A 37 -8.08 -3.09 8.65
C LEU A 37 -7.46 -3.38 7.27
N ALA A 38 -8.09 -4.28 6.51
CA ALA A 38 -7.77 -4.54 5.11
C ALA A 38 -8.79 -3.82 4.19
N ILE A 39 -8.30 -3.08 3.19
CA ILE A 39 -9.13 -2.41 2.19
C ILE A 39 -8.69 -2.82 0.78
N ASP A 40 -9.48 -3.67 0.13
CA ASP A 40 -9.24 -4.10 -1.25
C ASP A 40 -10.20 -3.41 -2.22
N GLY A 41 -9.81 -3.36 -3.50
CA GLY A 41 -10.69 -2.85 -4.55
C GLY A 41 -9.93 -2.44 -5.81
N PRO A 42 -10.65 -2.21 -6.93
CA PRO A 42 -10.05 -1.92 -8.22
C PRO A 42 -9.29 -0.59 -8.23
N ALA A 43 -8.61 -0.31 -9.36
CA ALA A 43 -7.94 0.97 -9.55
C ALA A 43 -8.97 2.13 -9.57
N ALA A 44 -8.56 3.30 -9.05
CA ALA A 44 -9.38 4.52 -9.01
C ALA A 44 -10.74 4.40 -8.28
N SER A 45 -10.93 3.39 -7.42
CA SER A 45 -12.12 3.27 -6.56
C SER A 45 -12.19 4.28 -5.40
N GLY A 46 -11.11 5.04 -5.14
CA GLY A 46 -11.01 5.94 -3.99
C GLY A 46 -10.29 5.34 -2.77
N LYS A 47 -10.05 4.03 -2.77
CA LYS A 47 -9.49 3.27 -1.63
C LYS A 47 -8.30 3.93 -0.93
N SER A 48 -7.25 4.34 -1.64
CA SER A 48 -6.01 4.80 -0.98
C SER A 48 -6.21 6.16 -0.32
N SER A 49 -6.99 7.05 -0.95
CA SER A 49 -7.34 8.35 -0.36
C SER A 49 -8.22 8.15 0.88
N THR A 50 -9.23 7.30 0.78
CA THR A 50 -10.14 6.96 1.88
C THR A 50 -9.40 6.28 3.04
N ALA A 51 -8.52 5.32 2.74
CA ALA A 51 -7.69 4.60 3.70
C ALA A 51 -6.77 5.55 4.50
N ARG A 52 -6.13 6.50 3.83
CA ARG A 52 -5.29 7.51 4.48
C ARG A 52 -6.11 8.41 5.43
N ILE A 53 -7.29 8.87 5.00
CA ILE A 53 -8.17 9.68 5.86
C ILE A 53 -8.65 8.88 7.07
N ALA A 54 -9.07 7.63 6.86
CA ALA A 54 -9.48 6.75 7.95
C ALA A 54 -8.32 6.52 8.94
N ALA A 55 -7.12 6.22 8.44
CA ALA A 55 -5.94 6.05 9.27
C ALA A 55 -5.60 7.31 10.06
N GLN A 56 -5.71 8.49 9.44
CA GLN A 56 -5.51 9.76 10.14
C GLN A 56 -6.44 9.91 11.35
N ARG A 57 -7.74 9.71 11.13
CA ARG A 57 -8.81 9.94 12.12
C ARG A 57 -8.83 8.89 13.22
N LEU A 58 -8.56 7.63 12.89
CA LEU A 58 -8.49 6.50 13.83
C LEU A 58 -7.17 6.42 14.59
N LYS A 59 -6.19 7.26 14.21
CA LYS A 59 -4.80 7.18 14.69
C LYS A 59 -4.13 5.83 14.39
N PHE A 60 -4.44 5.26 13.24
CA PHE A 60 -3.82 4.04 12.74
C PHE A 60 -2.59 4.37 11.89
N GLU A 61 -1.71 3.39 11.73
CA GLU A 61 -0.68 3.42 10.71
C GLU A 61 -1.29 3.12 9.33
N TYR A 62 -0.72 3.66 8.26
CA TYR A 62 -1.18 3.38 6.89
C TYR A 62 -0.09 2.69 6.07
N ILE A 63 -0.46 1.58 5.43
CA ILE A 63 0.43 0.76 4.60
C ILE A 63 -0.14 0.68 3.17
N ASP A 64 0.53 1.35 2.24
CA ASP A 64 0.25 1.26 0.79
C ASP A 64 0.96 0.03 0.21
N SER A 65 0.27 -1.12 0.15
CA SER A 65 0.85 -2.35 -0.42
C SER A 65 1.23 -2.18 -1.89
N GLY A 66 0.49 -1.34 -2.63
CA GLY A 66 0.73 -1.07 -4.04
C GLY A 66 2.03 -0.31 -4.29
N ALA A 67 2.41 0.59 -3.38
CA ALA A 67 3.69 1.28 -3.43
C ALA A 67 4.87 0.30 -3.36
N MET A 68 4.78 -0.77 -2.56
CA MET A 68 5.86 -1.76 -2.44
C MET A 68 6.13 -2.49 -3.76
N TYR A 69 5.08 -2.91 -4.48
CA TYR A 69 5.22 -3.51 -5.81
C TYR A 69 5.82 -2.52 -6.82
N ARG A 70 5.47 -1.25 -6.73
CA ARG A 70 6.03 -0.19 -7.60
C ARG A 70 7.51 0.07 -7.30
N VAL A 71 7.91 0.01 -6.03
CA VAL A 71 9.32 0.13 -5.63
C VAL A 71 10.15 -1.01 -6.21
N VAL A 72 9.67 -2.26 -6.15
CA VAL A 72 10.37 -3.39 -6.79
C VAL A 72 10.41 -3.25 -8.30
N THR A 73 9.34 -2.75 -8.92
CA THR A 73 9.33 -2.44 -10.36
C THR A 73 10.41 -1.42 -10.70
N LEU A 74 10.54 -0.35 -9.90
CA LEU A 74 11.56 0.66 -10.08
C LEU A 74 12.97 0.08 -9.91
N ALA A 75 13.19 -0.71 -8.86
CA ALA A 75 14.47 -1.35 -8.59
C ALA A 75 14.90 -2.26 -9.76
N ALA A 76 13.96 -3.02 -10.34
CA ALA A 76 14.22 -3.87 -11.50
C ALA A 76 14.62 -3.03 -12.73
N LEU A 77 13.84 -2.00 -13.07
CA LEU A 77 14.10 -1.16 -14.25
C LEU A 77 15.44 -0.41 -14.13
N ARG A 78 15.80 0.10 -12.95
CA ARG A 78 17.10 0.74 -12.70
C ARG A 78 18.29 -0.21 -12.90
N GLN A 79 18.06 -1.53 -12.80
CA GLN A 79 19.06 -2.58 -13.06
C GLN A 79 18.96 -3.15 -14.48
N ASN A 80 18.20 -2.50 -15.38
CA ASN A 80 17.90 -2.96 -16.74
C ASN A 80 17.28 -4.36 -16.79
N LEU A 81 16.57 -4.77 -15.74
CA LEU A 81 15.83 -6.04 -15.69
C LEU A 81 14.41 -5.79 -16.17
N SER A 82 13.92 -6.66 -17.06
CA SER A 82 12.56 -6.56 -17.57
C SER A 82 11.57 -7.24 -16.61
N PRO A 83 10.59 -6.52 -16.02
CA PRO A 83 9.57 -7.12 -15.15
C PRO A 83 8.71 -8.19 -15.81
N LEU A 84 8.70 -8.24 -17.14
CA LEU A 84 7.93 -9.20 -17.94
C LEU A 84 8.79 -10.39 -18.41
N SER A 85 10.11 -10.36 -18.20
CA SER A 85 11.02 -11.44 -18.60
C SER A 85 11.09 -12.53 -17.54
N LEU A 86 10.95 -13.79 -17.97
CA LEU A 86 11.16 -14.94 -17.10
C LEU A 86 12.63 -15.12 -16.72
N ASP A 87 13.56 -14.74 -17.59
CA ASP A 87 15.01 -14.86 -17.36
C ASP A 87 15.48 -13.93 -16.22
N ASP A 88 14.79 -12.81 -16.03
CA ASP A 88 15.09 -11.85 -14.97
C ASP A 88 14.35 -12.14 -13.67
N ALA A 89 13.37 -13.06 -13.67
CA ALA A 89 12.49 -13.32 -12.53
C ALA A 89 13.26 -13.61 -11.23
N SER A 90 14.29 -14.46 -11.28
CA SER A 90 15.11 -14.80 -10.10
C SER A 90 15.91 -13.60 -9.58
N LYS A 91 16.43 -12.75 -10.47
CA LYS A 91 17.18 -11.54 -10.09
C LYS A 91 16.24 -10.50 -9.46
N ILE A 92 15.03 -10.36 -10.00
CA ILE A 92 13.99 -9.48 -9.45
C ILE A 92 13.54 -9.97 -8.07
N THR A 93 13.36 -11.27 -7.87
CA THR A 93 13.07 -11.85 -6.56
C THR A 93 14.17 -11.55 -5.55
N TYR A 94 15.44 -11.70 -5.96
CA TYR A 94 16.58 -11.31 -5.13
C TYR A 94 16.54 -9.83 -4.75
N LEU A 95 16.32 -8.93 -5.72
CA LEU A 95 16.15 -7.49 -5.46
C LEU A 95 15.03 -7.22 -4.46
N ALA A 96 13.85 -7.83 -4.64
CA ALA A 96 12.73 -7.67 -3.72
C ALA A 96 13.08 -8.10 -2.28
N ALA A 97 13.88 -9.15 -2.14
CA ALA A 97 14.30 -9.65 -0.83
C ALA A 97 15.32 -8.72 -0.16
N THR A 98 16.30 -8.23 -0.92
CA THR A 98 17.42 -7.44 -0.38
C THR A 98 17.17 -5.94 -0.33
N SER A 99 16.17 -5.42 -1.06
CA SER A 99 15.82 -4.00 -1.00
C SER A 99 15.17 -3.63 0.34
N HIS A 100 15.66 -2.54 0.94
CA HIS A 100 15.02 -1.90 2.08
C HIS A 100 13.94 -0.96 1.56
N ILE A 101 12.68 -1.30 1.83
CA ILE A 101 11.50 -0.53 1.41
C ILE A 101 10.89 0.09 2.66
N PHE A 102 10.89 1.42 2.73
CA PHE A 102 10.32 2.15 3.86
C PHE A 102 9.15 3.03 3.41
N LEU A 103 8.05 2.99 4.16
CA LEU A 103 6.85 3.78 3.93
C LEU A 103 6.63 4.68 5.14
N HIS A 104 6.46 5.98 4.92
CA HIS A 104 6.14 6.93 5.99
C HIS A 104 4.96 7.80 5.57
N THR A 105 3.89 7.77 6.37
CA THR A 105 2.72 8.62 6.12
C THR A 105 2.77 9.87 7.00
N ILE A 106 2.86 11.02 6.35
CA ILE A 106 2.70 12.33 6.98
C ILE A 106 1.20 12.57 7.13
N PHE A 107 0.74 12.56 8.38
CA PHE A 107 -0.62 12.91 8.75
C PHE A 107 -0.69 14.41 9.06
N ASN A 108 -1.56 15.14 8.37
CA ASN A 108 -1.75 16.56 8.62
C ASN A 108 -2.75 16.73 9.77
N PRO A 109 -2.46 17.50 10.82
CA PRO A 109 -3.47 17.79 11.84
C PRO A 109 -4.70 18.42 11.17
N PRO A 110 -5.93 18.13 11.64
CA PRO A 110 -7.11 18.85 11.17
C PRO A 110 -6.90 20.35 11.40
N PRO A 111 -7.37 21.24 10.50
CA PRO A 111 -7.16 22.67 10.64
C PRO A 111 -7.63 23.15 12.02
N ILE A 112 -6.76 23.89 12.70
CA ILE A 112 -6.94 24.35 14.10
C ILE A 112 -8.01 25.46 14.18
N SER A 113 -8.41 26.04 13.03
CA SER A 113 -9.46 27.04 12.96
C SER A 113 -10.34 26.87 11.73
N HIS A 114 -11.64 27.18 11.87
CA HIS A 114 -12.61 27.29 10.76
C HIS A 114 -12.32 28.50 9.82
N THR A 115 -11.17 29.16 9.96
CA THR A 115 -10.86 30.42 9.26
C THR A 115 -9.89 30.26 8.08
N SER A 116 -9.29 29.09 7.87
CA SER A 116 -8.43 28.87 6.70
C SER A 116 -9.25 28.34 5.52
N SER A 117 -9.37 29.15 4.48
CA SER A 117 -9.93 28.80 3.17
C SER A 117 -9.11 27.76 2.38
N SER A 118 -8.03 27.23 2.95
CA SER A 118 -7.25 26.15 2.37
C SER A 118 -7.94 24.80 2.62
N LYS A 119 -8.23 24.08 1.54
CA LYS A 119 -8.70 22.68 1.62
C LYS A 119 -7.70 21.87 2.46
N PRO A 120 -8.15 21.07 3.45
CA PRO A 120 -7.23 20.24 4.21
C PRO A 120 -6.46 19.33 3.25
N SER A 121 -5.12 19.37 3.35
CA SER A 121 -4.25 18.52 2.57
C SER A 121 -4.42 17.06 3.01
N LEU A 122 -4.70 16.17 2.06
CA LEU A 122 -4.75 14.74 2.34
C LEU A 122 -3.42 14.26 2.92
N PRO A 123 -3.43 13.24 3.80
CA PRO A 123 -2.19 12.62 4.23
C PRO A 123 -1.36 12.15 3.03
N GLN A 124 -0.05 12.33 3.10
CA GLN A 124 0.88 11.95 2.05
C GLN A 124 1.75 10.79 2.52
N THR A 125 1.90 9.77 1.69
CA THR A 125 2.81 8.65 1.96
C THR A 125 4.09 8.83 1.17
N LEU A 126 5.18 9.09 1.89
CA LEU A 126 6.55 9.05 1.40
C LEU A 126 7.04 7.61 1.31
N VAL A 127 7.82 7.33 0.26
CA VAL A 127 8.30 5.98 -0.06
C VAL A 127 9.78 6.03 -0.35
N TYR A 128 10.55 5.21 0.34
CA TYR A 128 12.00 5.14 0.21
C TYR A 128 12.45 3.76 -0.24
N LEU A 129 13.46 3.74 -1.11
CA LEU A 129 14.17 2.55 -1.57
C LEU A 129 15.64 2.68 -1.19
N ASN A 130 16.14 1.81 -0.31
CA ASN A 130 17.53 1.84 0.17
C ASN A 130 17.97 3.23 0.70
N GLY A 131 17.05 3.95 1.35
CA GLY A 131 17.28 5.29 1.89
C GLY A 131 17.04 6.45 0.92
N GLU A 132 16.82 6.19 -0.37
CA GLU A 132 16.50 7.21 -1.37
C GLU A 132 14.98 7.45 -1.45
N ASP A 133 14.55 8.72 -1.45
CA ASP A 133 13.14 9.08 -1.66
C ASP A 133 12.74 8.84 -3.12
N VAL A 134 11.86 7.85 -3.34
CA VAL A 134 11.34 7.47 -4.65
C VAL A 134 9.85 7.78 -4.79
N THR A 135 9.29 8.61 -3.90
CA THR A 135 7.86 8.90 -3.79
C THR A 135 7.24 9.29 -5.13
N HIS A 136 7.86 10.18 -5.88
CA HIS A 136 7.31 10.62 -7.17
C HIS A 136 7.59 9.65 -8.31
N GLU A 137 8.79 9.06 -8.33
CA GLU A 137 9.26 8.20 -9.41
C GLU A 137 8.44 6.92 -9.55
N ILE A 138 8.08 6.27 -8.44
CA ILE A 138 7.26 5.04 -8.43
C ILE A 138 5.84 5.24 -9.01
N ARG A 139 5.42 6.50 -9.20
CA ARG A 139 4.10 6.88 -9.73
C ARG A 139 4.15 7.23 -11.22
N SER A 140 5.31 7.09 -11.88
CA SER A 140 5.47 7.36 -13.30
C SER A 140 4.62 6.43 -14.19
N GLN A 141 4.43 6.83 -15.45
CA GLN A 141 3.75 6.00 -16.44
C GLN A 141 4.55 4.73 -16.76
N GLU A 142 5.89 4.83 -16.78
CA GLU A 142 6.78 3.70 -17.04
C GLU A 142 6.62 2.61 -15.97
N ILE A 143 6.59 2.99 -14.69
CA ILE A 143 6.32 2.05 -13.59
C ILE A 143 4.92 1.46 -13.71
N THR A 144 3.93 2.28 -14.05
CA THR A 144 2.54 1.82 -14.20
C THR A 144 2.38 0.81 -15.34
N LYS A 145 3.15 0.92 -16.43
CA LYS A 145 3.14 -0.03 -17.54
C LYS A 145 3.78 -1.38 -17.18
N ASN A 146 4.77 -1.39 -16.29
CA ASN A 146 5.57 -2.58 -15.99
C ASN A 146 5.17 -3.29 -14.67
N ILE A 147 4.35 -2.67 -13.82
CA ILE A 147 3.97 -3.21 -12.51
C ILE A 147 3.29 -4.59 -12.58
N SER A 148 2.56 -4.89 -13.66
CA SER A 148 1.83 -6.15 -13.81
C SER A 148 2.77 -7.36 -13.84
N GLY A 149 3.98 -7.21 -14.42
CA GLY A 149 5.00 -8.25 -14.44
C GLY A 149 5.47 -8.62 -13.03
N ILE A 150 5.82 -7.62 -12.22
CA ILE A 150 6.19 -7.80 -10.80
C ILE A 150 5.02 -8.39 -10.01
N ALA A 151 3.82 -7.81 -10.15
CA ALA A 151 2.66 -8.21 -9.35
C ALA A 151 2.11 -9.60 -9.70
N SER A 152 2.52 -10.18 -10.83
CA SER A 152 2.16 -11.53 -11.28
C SER A 152 3.24 -12.57 -11.01
N ASN A 153 4.43 -12.17 -10.57
CA ASN A 153 5.53 -13.08 -10.25
C ASN A 153 5.33 -13.70 -8.84
N PRO A 154 5.09 -15.03 -8.71
CA PRO A 154 4.80 -15.66 -7.43
C PRO A 154 5.91 -15.50 -6.39
N ASP A 155 7.18 -15.60 -6.80
CA ASP A 155 8.31 -15.54 -5.87
C ASP A 155 8.48 -14.12 -5.30
N VAL A 156 8.34 -13.10 -6.15
CA VAL A 156 8.33 -11.70 -5.72
C VAL A 156 7.15 -11.43 -4.78
N ARG A 157 5.96 -11.96 -5.09
CA ARG A 157 4.78 -11.83 -4.22
C ARG A 157 5.02 -12.47 -2.87
N GLN A 158 5.60 -13.66 -2.81
CA GLN A 158 5.90 -14.34 -1.54
C GLN A 158 6.76 -13.43 -0.64
N VAL A 159 7.85 -12.88 -1.18
CA VAL A 159 8.74 -11.96 -0.47
C VAL A 159 7.99 -10.69 -0.01
N LEU A 160 7.22 -10.06 -0.89
CA LEU A 160 6.52 -8.82 -0.55
C LEU A 160 5.39 -9.01 0.45
N VAL A 161 4.66 -10.14 0.38
CA VAL A 161 3.62 -10.50 1.36
C VAL A 161 4.23 -10.69 2.75
N GLU A 162 5.39 -11.31 2.85
CA GLU A 162 6.12 -11.45 4.12
C GLU A 162 6.51 -10.08 4.69
N LYS A 163 7.07 -9.18 3.86
CA LYS A 163 7.38 -7.79 4.28
C LYS A 163 6.12 -7.03 4.69
N GLN A 164 5.01 -7.17 3.97
CA GLN A 164 3.73 -6.54 4.31
C GLN A 164 3.18 -7.03 5.66
N ARG A 165 3.24 -8.34 5.92
CA ARG A 165 2.85 -8.92 7.21
C ARG A 165 3.76 -8.45 8.34
N ALA A 166 5.07 -8.32 8.10
CA ALA A 166 5.98 -7.75 9.09
C ALA A 166 5.55 -6.31 9.45
N LEU A 167 5.32 -5.45 8.44
CA LEU A 167 4.85 -4.08 8.65
C LEU A 167 3.52 -4.02 9.41
N ALA A 168 2.55 -4.89 9.07
CA ALA A 168 1.26 -4.96 9.77
C ALA A 168 1.39 -5.38 11.25
N ASN A 169 2.47 -6.09 11.61
CA ASN A 169 2.79 -6.47 12.99
C ASN A 169 3.73 -5.47 13.68
N GLY A 170 3.94 -4.29 13.11
CA GLY A 170 4.83 -3.26 13.69
C GLY A 170 6.31 -3.64 13.62
N ILE A 171 6.66 -4.53 12.71
CA ILE A 171 8.03 -4.98 12.47
C ILE A 171 8.55 -4.26 11.22
N TYR A 172 9.51 -3.36 11.41
CA TYR A 172 10.04 -2.52 10.34
C TYR A 172 11.47 -2.92 9.97
N ASP A 173 11.71 -2.97 8.66
CA ASP A 173 13.01 -3.22 8.03
C ASP A 173 13.80 -1.91 8.05
N TYR A 174 14.43 -1.59 9.17
CA TYR A 174 15.30 -0.42 9.27
C TYR A 174 16.48 -0.66 10.23
N GLU A 175 17.67 -0.78 9.66
CA GLU A 175 18.96 -0.60 10.33
C GLU A 175 19.72 0.53 9.64
N GLY A 176 19.51 1.77 10.10
CA GLY A 176 20.40 2.88 9.78
C GLY A 176 20.99 3.44 11.07
N GLU A 177 22.02 2.81 11.63
CA GLU A 177 22.76 3.37 12.79
C GLU A 177 23.40 4.74 12.46
N ASN A 178 23.61 5.05 11.18
CA ASN A 178 24.25 6.28 10.68
C ASN A 178 23.33 7.20 9.89
N SER A 179 22.01 6.99 9.92
CA SER A 179 21.09 7.90 9.24
C SER A 179 20.60 8.98 10.20
N SER A 180 20.78 10.23 9.78
CA SER A 180 20.19 11.43 10.38
C SER A 180 18.65 11.40 10.46
N PHE A 181 18.02 10.38 9.90
CA PHE A 181 16.59 10.10 9.96
C PHE A 181 16.26 9.34 11.25
N LYS A 182 16.03 10.06 12.35
CA LYS A 182 15.45 9.47 13.57
C LYS A 182 14.05 8.94 13.26
N LEU A 183 13.77 7.72 13.74
CA LEU A 183 12.47 7.04 13.70
C LEU A 183 11.43 7.73 14.61
N ASP A 184 11.29 9.06 14.52
CA ASP A 184 10.16 9.81 15.08
C ASP A 184 8.96 9.79 14.12
N THR A 185 9.10 9.06 13.00
CA THR A 185 8.20 8.98 11.85
C THR A 185 7.12 7.91 11.97
N LEU A 186 7.26 6.96 12.88
CA LEU A 186 6.17 6.04 13.22
C LEU A 186 5.29 6.71 14.26
N ARG A 187 3.96 6.55 14.14
CA ARG A 187 3.09 6.88 15.28
C ARG A 187 3.63 6.12 16.48
N LYS A 188 4.08 6.83 17.53
CA LYS A 188 4.72 6.21 18.72
C LYS A 188 3.85 5.13 19.39
N SER A 189 2.55 5.13 19.14
CA SER A 189 1.60 4.12 19.63
C SER A 189 0.36 4.09 18.72
N PRO A 190 0.41 3.45 17.54
CA PRO A 190 -0.77 3.34 16.71
C PRO A 190 -1.79 2.44 17.41
N LYS A 191 -3.08 2.76 17.26
CA LYS A 191 -4.16 1.90 17.79
C LYS A 191 -4.49 0.72 16.85
N GLY A 192 -4.03 0.80 15.60
CA GLY A 192 -4.28 -0.18 14.56
C GLY A 192 -3.49 0.15 13.30
N ILE A 193 -3.69 -0.66 12.26
CA ILE A 193 -3.13 -0.46 10.92
C ILE A 193 -4.26 -0.48 9.89
N VAL A 194 -4.10 0.32 8.83
CA VAL A 194 -4.91 0.26 7.62
C VAL A 194 -3.98 -0.12 6.47
N MET A 195 -4.26 -1.24 5.81
CA MET A 195 -3.54 -1.65 4.62
C MET A 195 -4.49 -1.70 3.42
N ASP A 196 -4.15 -0.99 2.35
CA ASP A 196 -4.94 -1.02 1.11
C ASP A 196 -4.21 -1.75 -0.03
N GLY A 197 -4.96 -2.43 -0.89
CA GLY A 197 -4.39 -3.23 -1.97
C GLY A 197 -5.40 -3.85 -2.94
N ARG A 198 -5.15 -5.09 -3.33
CA ARG A 198 -6.02 -5.91 -4.21
C ARG A 198 -6.40 -7.24 -3.57
N ASP A 199 -5.49 -7.81 -2.79
CA ASP A 199 -5.62 -9.11 -2.14
C ASP A 199 -5.17 -9.06 -0.66
N VAL A 200 -5.30 -7.91 -0.01
CA VAL A 200 -4.93 -7.74 1.39
C VAL A 200 -5.77 -8.64 2.27
N GLY A 201 -7.10 -8.59 2.17
CA GLY A 201 -8.02 -9.36 3.01
C GLY A 201 -8.12 -10.85 2.63
N THR A 202 -7.63 -11.24 1.45
CA THR A 202 -7.66 -12.63 0.97
C THR A 202 -6.32 -13.35 1.16
N VAL A 203 -5.19 -12.64 1.05
CA VAL A 203 -3.84 -13.25 1.03
C VAL A 203 -2.93 -12.66 2.10
N VAL A 204 -2.81 -11.33 2.18
CA VAL A 204 -1.81 -10.70 3.06
C VAL A 204 -2.23 -10.83 4.53
N LEU A 205 -3.44 -10.37 4.86
CA LEU A 205 -4.07 -10.34 6.16
C LEU A 205 -5.41 -11.12 6.12
N PRO A 206 -5.39 -12.45 5.89
CA PRO A 206 -6.61 -13.25 5.81
C PRO A 206 -7.39 -13.30 7.14
N ASN A 207 -6.76 -12.89 8.24
CA ASN A 207 -7.36 -12.81 9.57
C ASN A 207 -7.51 -11.37 10.07
N ALA A 208 -7.48 -10.37 9.16
CA ALA A 208 -7.69 -8.97 9.52
C ALA A 208 -8.99 -8.79 10.32
N ASP A 209 -9.00 -7.85 11.27
CA ASP A 209 -10.15 -7.64 12.15
C ASP A 209 -11.39 -7.17 11.41
N LEU A 210 -11.17 -6.35 10.38
CA LEU A 210 -12.15 -5.91 9.43
C LEU A 210 -11.54 -5.95 8.03
N LYS A 211 -12.32 -6.47 7.08
CA LYS A 211 -12.02 -6.44 5.65
C LYS A 211 -13.11 -5.68 4.93
N ILE A 212 -12.73 -4.72 4.09
CA ILE A 212 -13.64 -3.94 3.27
C ILE A 212 -13.20 -4.11 1.82
N PHE A 213 -14.15 -4.42 0.95
CA PHE A 213 -13.94 -4.40 -0.49
C PHE A 213 -14.68 -3.20 -1.07
N VAL A 214 -13.93 -2.20 -1.50
CA VAL A 214 -14.44 -0.96 -2.06
C VAL A 214 -14.64 -1.14 -3.56
N THR A 215 -15.83 -0.80 -4.06
CA THR A 215 -16.13 -0.82 -5.50
C THR A 215 -16.73 0.51 -5.98
N ALA A 216 -16.73 0.69 -7.29
CA ALA A 216 -17.47 1.74 -8.01
C ALA A 216 -17.55 1.35 -9.49
N SER A 217 -18.54 1.87 -10.22
CA SER A 217 -18.64 1.61 -11.66
C SER A 217 -17.37 2.04 -12.43
N ALA A 218 -17.03 1.33 -13.51
CA ALA A 218 -15.85 1.64 -14.33
C ALA A 218 -15.85 3.10 -14.82
N ARG A 219 -17.02 3.59 -15.23
CA ARG A 219 -17.22 4.98 -15.64
C ARG A 219 -16.93 5.98 -14.52
N VAL A 220 -17.43 5.76 -13.30
CA VAL A 220 -17.15 6.65 -12.15
C VAL A 220 -15.66 6.67 -11.84
N ARG A 221 -15.00 5.50 -11.85
CA ARG A 221 -13.56 5.38 -11.61
C ARG A 221 -12.74 6.06 -12.71
N ALA A 222 -13.14 5.95 -13.97
CA ALA A 222 -12.54 6.66 -15.09
C ALA A 222 -12.69 8.18 -14.95
N ILE A 223 -13.86 8.69 -14.55
CA ILE A 223 -14.08 10.12 -14.27
C ILE A 223 -13.14 10.61 -13.15
N ARG A 224 -13.01 9.85 -12.06
CA ARG A 224 -12.09 10.19 -10.95
C ARG A 224 -10.64 10.25 -11.44
N ARG A 225 -10.21 9.24 -12.20
CA ARG A 225 -8.85 9.18 -12.75
C ARG A 225 -8.56 10.29 -13.75
N TYR A 226 -9.53 10.60 -14.61
CA TYR A 226 -9.43 11.69 -15.58
C TYR A 226 -9.21 13.04 -14.89
N LYS A 227 -10.00 13.35 -13.85
CA LYS A 227 -9.84 14.58 -13.05
C LYS A 227 -8.48 14.65 -12.36
N GLU A 228 -7.98 13.54 -11.82
CA GLU A 228 -6.64 13.46 -11.22
C GLU A 228 -5.54 13.78 -12.24
N LEU A 229 -5.62 13.20 -13.44
CA LEU A 229 -4.66 13.44 -14.51
C LEU A 229 -4.69 14.90 -14.99
N GLN A 230 -5.88 15.51 -15.10
CA GLN A 230 -6.02 16.93 -15.46
C GLN A 230 -5.35 17.85 -14.43
N GLN A 231 -5.52 17.58 -13.13
CA GLN A 231 -4.87 18.33 -12.06
C GLN A 231 -3.33 18.18 -12.07
N GLN A 232 -2.81 17.05 -12.54
CA GLN A 232 -1.36 16.84 -12.70
C GLN A 232 -0.79 17.53 -13.94
N GLN A 233 -1.63 17.83 -14.94
CA GLN A 233 -1.21 18.48 -16.19
C GLN A 233 -1.26 20.01 -16.16
N SER A 234 -1.99 20.63 -15.23
CA SER A 234 -2.19 22.09 -15.17
C SER A 234 -0.91 22.93 -14.99
N THR A 235 0.26 22.30 -14.87
CA THR A 235 1.57 22.93 -14.75
C THR A 235 2.45 22.84 -16.00
N THR A 236 2.04 22.17 -17.09
CA THR A 236 2.85 22.05 -18.32
C THR A 236 2.02 22.00 -19.61
N LYS A 237 2.53 22.53 -20.74
CA LYS A 237 1.95 22.41 -22.10
C LYS A 237 1.96 20.94 -22.58
N LYS A 238 1.08 20.10 -22.03
CA LYS A 238 0.92 18.69 -22.41
C LYS A 238 -0.32 18.50 -23.29
N PRO A 239 -0.33 17.45 -24.14
CA PRO A 239 -1.49 17.12 -24.97
C PRO A 239 -2.73 16.81 -24.11
N LEU A 240 -3.90 17.10 -24.67
CA LEU A 240 -5.20 16.87 -24.06
C LEU A 240 -5.36 15.40 -23.64
N ILE A 241 -5.89 15.15 -22.43
CA ILE A 241 -6.19 13.80 -21.97
C ILE A 241 -7.47 13.33 -22.67
N ASP A 242 -7.44 12.13 -23.24
CA ASP A 242 -8.63 11.48 -23.81
C ASP A 242 -9.33 10.63 -22.74
N PHE A 243 -10.59 10.95 -22.44
CA PHE A 243 -11.41 10.21 -21.49
C PHE A 243 -11.64 8.74 -21.91
N ASN A 244 -11.87 8.48 -23.19
CA ASN A 244 -12.14 7.13 -23.68
C ASN A 244 -10.92 6.23 -23.49
N LYS A 245 -9.73 6.76 -23.76
CA LYS A 245 -8.47 6.06 -23.48
C LYS A 245 -8.26 5.78 -21.99
N VAL A 246 -8.60 6.73 -21.11
CA VAL A 246 -8.53 6.51 -19.65
C VAL A 246 -9.48 5.40 -19.20
N LEU A 247 -10.70 5.34 -19.75
CA LEU A 247 -11.66 4.29 -19.47
C LEU A 247 -11.15 2.93 -19.96
N GLU A 248 -10.68 2.85 -21.22
CA GLU A 248 -10.15 1.63 -21.81
C GLU A 248 -8.95 1.07 -21.04
N ASP A 249 -7.98 1.93 -20.69
CA ASP A 249 -6.80 1.55 -19.89
C ASP A 249 -7.20 1.02 -18.51
N LEU A 250 -8.24 1.59 -17.91
CA LEU A 250 -8.75 1.19 -16.62
C LEU A 250 -9.49 -0.15 -16.68
N GLU A 251 -10.30 -0.39 -17.71
CA GLU A 251 -10.98 -1.68 -17.94
C GLU A 251 -10.00 -2.80 -18.25
N LYS A 252 -8.98 -2.53 -19.09
CA LYS A 252 -7.87 -3.47 -19.35
C LYS A 252 -7.16 -3.86 -18.06
N ARG A 253 -6.90 -2.89 -17.20
CA ARG A 253 -6.26 -3.13 -15.91
C ARG A 253 -7.15 -3.94 -14.97
N ASP A 254 -8.44 -3.62 -14.89
CA ASP A 254 -9.37 -4.38 -14.06
C ASP A 254 -9.43 -5.84 -14.52
N LYS A 255 -9.56 -6.08 -15.83
CA LYS A 255 -9.53 -7.43 -16.40
C LYS A 255 -8.27 -8.18 -15.96
N SER A 256 -7.09 -7.56 -16.09
CA SER A 256 -5.82 -8.13 -15.64
C SER A 256 -5.75 -8.37 -14.13
N ASP A 257 -6.33 -7.50 -13.30
CA ASP A 257 -6.40 -7.67 -11.84
C ASP A 257 -7.35 -8.82 -11.46
N TYR A 258 -8.51 -8.97 -12.12
CA TYR A 258 -9.50 -10.02 -11.84
C TYR A 258 -9.11 -11.40 -12.37
N GLU A 259 -8.55 -11.47 -13.59
CA GLU A 259 -8.22 -12.75 -14.27
C GLU A 259 -6.84 -13.30 -13.88
N ARG A 260 -6.10 -12.61 -13.00
CA ARG A 260 -4.76 -13.02 -12.62
C ARG A 260 -4.78 -14.41 -11.98
N LYS A 261 -3.93 -15.31 -12.47
CA LYS A 261 -3.82 -16.68 -11.93
C LYS A 261 -3.41 -16.71 -10.44
N ILE A 262 -2.55 -15.79 -10.03
CA ILE A 262 -2.03 -15.72 -8.66
C ILE A 262 -2.61 -14.47 -8.00
N SER A 263 -3.26 -14.66 -6.84
CA SER A 263 -3.88 -13.60 -6.05
C SER A 263 -4.75 -12.63 -6.87
N PRO A 264 -5.79 -13.14 -7.57
CA PRO A 264 -6.72 -12.27 -8.29
C PRO A 264 -7.40 -11.28 -7.36
N LEU A 265 -7.77 -10.11 -7.89
CA LEU A 265 -8.64 -9.18 -7.19
C LEU A 265 -9.99 -9.85 -6.94
N LYS A 266 -10.23 -10.25 -5.69
CA LYS A 266 -11.48 -10.89 -5.28
C LYS A 266 -11.89 -10.37 -3.91
N LYS A 267 -13.19 -10.14 -3.72
CA LYS A 267 -13.74 -9.88 -2.40
C LYS A 267 -13.54 -11.12 -1.51
N ALA A 268 -12.90 -10.96 -0.34
CA ALA A 268 -12.90 -12.02 0.67
C ALA A 268 -14.34 -12.33 1.12
N ASP A 269 -14.63 -13.59 1.46
CA ASP A 269 -16.00 -14.01 1.76
C ASP A 269 -16.60 -13.21 2.92
N ASP A 270 -15.79 -12.93 3.95
CA ASP A 270 -16.12 -12.14 5.15
C ASP A 270 -15.91 -10.62 5.00
N ALA A 271 -15.50 -10.13 3.82
CA ALA A 271 -15.34 -8.69 3.59
C ALA A 271 -16.68 -7.98 3.37
N VAL A 272 -16.83 -6.80 3.97
CA VAL A 272 -17.94 -5.88 3.72
C VAL A 272 -17.77 -5.26 2.34
N LEU A 273 -18.77 -5.37 1.47
CA LEU A 273 -18.79 -4.67 0.18
C LEU A 273 -19.23 -3.22 0.41
N LEU A 274 -18.43 -2.25 -0.05
CA LEU A 274 -18.74 -0.82 0.01
C LEU A 274 -18.75 -0.27 -1.43
N ASP A 275 -19.94 -0.04 -1.99
CA ASP A 275 -20.08 0.70 -3.25
C ASP A 275 -19.94 2.19 -2.97
N THR A 276 -19.01 2.82 -3.67
CA THR A 276 -18.65 4.22 -3.50
C THR A 276 -19.03 5.08 -4.69
N SER A 277 -19.80 4.54 -5.64
CA SER A 277 -20.12 5.23 -6.90
C SER A 277 -20.65 6.64 -6.67
N ASP A 278 -21.52 6.80 -5.68
CA ASP A 278 -22.19 8.07 -5.33
C ASP A 278 -21.66 8.71 -4.03
N MET A 279 -20.49 8.28 -3.55
CA MET A 279 -19.90 8.79 -2.32
C MET A 279 -18.67 9.67 -2.60
N SER A 280 -18.60 10.83 -1.97
CA SER A 280 -17.36 11.60 -1.83
C SER A 280 -16.33 10.83 -1.00
N VAL A 281 -15.04 11.18 -1.16
CA VAL A 281 -13.96 10.54 -0.40
C VAL A 281 -14.15 10.69 1.12
N MET A 282 -14.75 11.80 1.57
CA MET A 282 -15.03 12.03 3.00
C MET A 282 -16.14 11.11 3.51
N GLU A 283 -17.25 11.00 2.79
CA GLU A 283 -18.36 10.08 3.15
C GLU A 283 -17.89 8.62 3.15
N GLN A 284 -17.04 8.24 2.20
CA GLN A 284 -16.41 6.92 2.20
C GLN A 284 -15.60 6.71 3.49
N ALA A 285 -14.81 7.70 3.91
CA ALA A 285 -13.97 7.60 5.10
C ALA A 285 -14.83 7.53 6.36
N ASP A 286 -15.88 8.34 6.46
CA ASP A 286 -16.86 8.27 7.55
C ASP A 286 -17.48 6.86 7.65
N LYS A 287 -17.87 6.27 6.51
CA LYS A 287 -18.46 4.93 6.50
C LYS A 287 -17.46 3.85 6.92
N ILE A 288 -16.20 3.95 6.48
CA ILE A 288 -15.15 3.02 6.92
C ILE A 288 -14.90 3.15 8.42
N ILE A 289 -14.84 4.38 8.96
CA ILE A 289 -14.64 4.63 10.39
C ILE A 289 -15.80 4.04 11.21
N GLU A 290 -17.06 4.25 10.78
CA GLU A 290 -18.24 3.65 11.41
C GLU A 290 -18.12 2.11 11.50
N LEU A 291 -17.73 1.47 10.40
CA LEU A 291 -17.55 0.01 10.35
C LEU A 291 -16.41 -0.45 11.28
N VAL A 292 -15.30 0.30 11.33
CA VAL A 292 -14.17 0.01 12.24
C VAL A 292 -14.62 0.10 13.69
N LEU A 293 -15.26 1.19 14.10
CA LEU A 293 -15.70 1.39 15.49
C LEU A 293 -16.71 0.32 15.92
N LYS A 294 -17.64 -0.05 15.03
CA LYS A 294 -18.57 -1.15 15.27
C LYS A 294 -17.84 -2.47 15.50
N ARG A 295 -16.93 -2.85 14.59
CA ARG A 295 -16.18 -4.11 14.67
C ARG A 295 -15.22 -4.14 15.86
N ALA A 296 -14.61 -3.01 16.20
CA ALA A 296 -13.75 -2.87 17.36
C ALA A 296 -14.50 -3.13 18.66
N LYS A 297 -15.72 -2.59 18.79
CA LYS A 297 -16.60 -2.87 19.93
C LYS A 297 -16.96 -4.35 20.02
N GLU A 298 -17.31 -4.99 18.89
CA GLU A 298 -17.60 -6.43 18.83
C GLU A 298 -16.41 -7.30 19.28
N LYS A 299 -15.18 -6.85 19.01
CA LYS A 299 -13.92 -7.55 19.30
C LYS A 299 -13.20 -7.06 20.56
N ASN A 300 -13.80 -6.18 21.35
CA ASN A 300 -13.22 -5.59 22.56
C ASN A 300 -11.88 -4.85 22.35
N PHE A 301 -11.74 -4.14 21.22
CA PHE A 301 -10.64 -3.19 21.02
C PHE A 301 -11.00 -1.80 21.59
N ASP A 302 -10.03 -1.15 22.23
CA ASP A 302 -10.14 0.23 22.73
C ASP A 302 -9.62 1.24 21.70
N LEU A 303 -10.52 1.72 20.83
CA LEU A 303 -10.24 2.65 19.72
C LEU A 303 -10.65 4.09 20.01
#